data_AF-A0A7C4NUM0-F1
#
_entry.id   AF-A0A7C4NUM0-F1
#
_cell.length_a   1.000
_cell.length_b   1.000
_cell.length_c   1.000
_cell.angle_alpha   90.00
_cell.angle_beta   90.00
_cell.angle_gamma   90.00
#
_symmetry.space_group_name_H-M   'P 1'
#
loop_
_entity.id
_entity.type
_entity.pdbx_description
1 polymer ?
#
loop_
_entity_poly.entity_id
_entity_poly.type
_entity_poly.pdbx_seq_one_letter_code
_entity_poly.pdbx_strand_id
1 'polypeptide(L)'
;MPLVYKIILKIFISFFIIHTAFAEEYLPIDEETYFFLQKLEGEGIIQSGLLTTKPLSRKEIARLIKEAEENSKNKSLYIKIIVKKLKENFNEEFKTVDFIKPVNSIYIKYFSQDTNLQLLNYNNDGDNLEKGSNLRIGFETRAKLHKISYYLNPELRTSDNKDNLIIKRGYLVLGFDNIDIRVGRDSQWWGPGIHGSLLLSNNAPPFKMINVTNPIPFLLPSFLKYFGPFKFNFFVTKLEKDRDVPEPYLWGLRINFKPTPYTEISLERTALLGGKGRSESLKTWLYSFTGKGENVPGVEAGDQRAGGDIKITIPLKIQPFQVYFEAAGEDEAGGFPCKWAYLYGIYLPRIKNIEELGLRLEYAKTSPAWYVHHIYTSGYTYKGWNIGHHMGRDSNNLYLELTYLSPNLNRFSIFYDREKSNITNSKKTEMGLSFNARIKKFDINLKYTKAWFEEFPIKNGELLNFGIKYNF
;
A
#
# COMPACT_ATOMS: atom_id res chain seq x y z
N MET A 1 17.18 -31.60 -11.77
CA MET A 1 16.27 -30.54 -11.25
C MET A 1 16.23 -30.62 -9.72
N PRO A 2 16.45 -29.52 -8.99
CA PRO A 2 16.46 -29.53 -7.52
C PRO A 2 15.09 -29.91 -6.95
N LEU A 3 15.09 -30.64 -5.83
CA LEU A 3 13.90 -31.12 -5.11
C LEU A 3 12.91 -29.98 -4.78
N VAL A 4 13.44 -28.81 -4.43
CA VAL A 4 12.68 -27.58 -4.12
C VAL A 4 11.83 -27.13 -5.31
N TYR A 5 12.35 -27.22 -6.54
CA TYR A 5 11.62 -26.82 -7.75
C TYR A 5 10.42 -27.75 -8.02
N LYS A 6 10.60 -29.06 -7.80
CA LYS A 6 9.49 -30.03 -7.94
C LYS A 6 8.41 -29.82 -6.88
N ILE A 7 8.77 -29.39 -5.68
CA ILE A 7 7.82 -29.12 -4.60
C ILE A 7 7.05 -27.82 -4.87
N ILE A 8 7.74 -26.74 -5.24
CA ILE A 8 7.11 -25.46 -5.61
C ILE A 8 6.17 -25.67 -6.80
N LEU A 9 6.61 -26.37 -7.85
CA LEU A 9 5.79 -26.64 -9.03
C LEU A 9 4.59 -27.55 -8.70
N LYS A 10 4.75 -28.57 -7.86
CA LYS A 10 3.63 -29.42 -7.41
C LYS A 10 2.62 -28.67 -6.54
N ILE A 11 3.09 -27.79 -5.64
CA ILE A 11 2.23 -26.88 -4.87
C ILE A 11 1.48 -25.95 -5.85
N PHE A 12 2.18 -25.38 -6.84
CA PHE A 12 1.59 -24.51 -7.85
C PHE A 12 0.50 -25.20 -8.69
N ILE A 13 0.74 -26.46 -9.09
CA ILE A 13 -0.22 -27.26 -9.87
C ILE A 13 -1.42 -27.71 -9.02
N SER A 14 -1.23 -27.92 -7.71
CA SER A 14 -2.32 -28.33 -6.80
C SER A 14 -3.39 -27.25 -6.55
N PHE A 15 -3.15 -26.00 -6.97
CA PHE A 15 -4.12 -24.91 -6.86
C PHE A 15 -5.26 -24.95 -7.89
N PHE A 16 -5.24 -25.87 -8.86
CA PHE A 16 -6.21 -25.92 -9.97
C PHE A 16 -7.41 -26.88 -9.76
N ILE A 17 -7.95 -26.98 -8.53
CA ILE A 17 -9.25 -27.63 -8.33
C ILE A 17 -10.35 -26.61 -8.63
N ILE A 18 -10.79 -26.56 -9.89
CA ILE A 18 -11.72 -25.57 -10.43
C ILE A 18 -13.11 -25.72 -9.77
N HIS A 19 -13.44 -24.83 -8.83
CA HIS A 19 -14.82 -24.55 -8.42
C HIS A 19 -15.28 -23.20 -9.02
N THR A 20 -16.57 -22.88 -8.90
CA THR A 20 -17.17 -21.65 -9.44
C THR A 20 -16.50 -20.40 -8.87
N ALA A 21 -15.59 -19.81 -9.65
CA ALA A 21 -14.81 -18.64 -9.31
C ALA A 21 -15.57 -17.33 -9.59
N PHE A 22 -15.42 -16.35 -8.70
CA PHE A 22 -15.82 -14.97 -8.95
C PHE A 22 -14.57 -14.08 -8.96
N ALA A 23 -14.43 -13.20 -9.96
CA ALA A 23 -13.41 -12.16 -9.94
C ALA A 23 -13.74 -11.11 -8.88
N GLU A 24 -12.72 -10.63 -8.18
CA GLU A 24 -12.88 -9.64 -7.14
C GLU A 24 -12.24 -8.31 -7.52
N GLU A 25 -12.96 -7.23 -7.25
CA GLU A 25 -12.38 -5.90 -7.30
C GLU A 25 -11.56 -5.63 -6.03
N TYR A 26 -10.64 -4.69 -6.13
CA TYR A 26 -9.72 -4.33 -5.06
C TYR A 26 -10.00 -2.91 -4.56
N LEU A 27 -10.01 -2.73 -3.24
CA LEU A 27 -10.27 -1.43 -2.64
C LEU A 27 -9.02 -0.53 -2.82
N PRO A 28 -9.17 0.66 -3.44
CA PRO A 28 -8.08 1.63 -3.56
C PRO A 28 -7.42 1.91 -2.20
N ILE A 29 -6.09 1.94 -2.18
CA ILE A 29 -5.29 1.97 -0.94
C ILE A 29 -5.44 3.27 -0.11
N ASP A 30 -6.00 4.33 -0.71
CA ASP A 30 -6.29 5.62 -0.09
C ASP A 30 -7.67 5.67 0.62
N GLU A 31 -8.41 4.56 0.63
CA GLU A 31 -9.73 4.47 1.25
C GLU A 31 -9.69 4.40 2.78
N GLU A 32 -10.59 5.13 3.44
CA GLU A 32 -10.66 5.23 4.91
C GLU A 32 -10.98 3.88 5.59
N THR A 33 -11.57 2.95 4.85
CA THR A 33 -11.85 1.59 5.34
C THR A 33 -10.62 0.92 5.95
N TYR A 34 -9.42 1.13 5.40
CA TYR A 34 -8.19 0.55 5.94
C TYR A 34 -7.91 1.01 7.38
N PHE A 35 -8.22 2.25 7.73
CA PHE A 35 -8.07 2.77 9.10
C PHE A 35 -8.95 1.99 10.08
N PHE A 36 -10.21 1.75 9.73
CA PHE A 36 -11.12 0.99 10.59
C PHE A 36 -10.72 -0.49 10.71
N LEU A 37 -10.25 -1.12 9.63
CA LEU A 37 -9.73 -2.49 9.67
C LEU A 37 -8.50 -2.59 10.59
N GLN A 38 -7.56 -1.65 10.50
CA GLN A 38 -6.40 -1.58 11.40
C GLN A 38 -6.80 -1.37 12.86
N LYS A 39 -7.77 -0.48 13.13
CA LYS A 39 -8.27 -0.26 14.49
C LYS A 39 -8.88 -1.53 15.07
N LEU A 40 -9.74 -2.22 14.32
CA LEU A 40 -10.35 -3.48 14.75
C LEU A 40 -9.33 -4.61 14.91
N GLU A 41 -8.30 -4.67 14.07
CA GLU A 41 -7.18 -5.60 14.25
C GLU A 41 -6.40 -5.30 15.54
N GLY A 42 -6.05 -4.04 15.78
CA GLY A 42 -5.33 -3.61 16.99
C GLY A 42 -6.08 -3.92 18.29
N GLU A 43 -7.41 -3.85 18.27
CA GLU A 43 -8.30 -4.23 19.37
C GLU A 43 -8.45 -5.76 19.54
N GLY A 44 -7.83 -6.55 18.65
CA GLY A 44 -7.92 -8.02 18.64
C GLY A 44 -9.27 -8.57 18.14
N ILE A 45 -10.06 -7.74 17.46
CA ILE A 45 -11.38 -8.10 16.91
C ILE A 45 -11.23 -8.79 15.57
N ILE A 46 -10.36 -8.27 14.70
CA ILE A 46 -9.93 -8.96 13.48
C ILE A 46 -8.64 -9.71 13.80
N GLN A 47 -8.65 -11.03 13.62
CA GLN A 47 -7.56 -11.92 13.98
C GLN A 47 -6.96 -12.58 12.74
N SER A 48 -7.76 -12.91 11.73
CA SER A 48 -7.27 -13.61 10.53
C SER A 48 -6.77 -12.69 9.40
N GLY A 49 -6.91 -11.37 9.54
CA GLY A 49 -6.54 -10.40 8.50
C GLY A 49 -5.02 -10.31 8.26
N LEU A 50 -4.65 -10.24 6.98
CA LEU A 50 -3.30 -9.91 6.51
C LEU A 50 -3.34 -8.49 5.92
N LEU A 51 -3.10 -7.49 6.76
CA LEU A 51 -3.34 -6.07 6.42
C LEU A 51 -2.08 -5.33 5.96
N THR A 52 -0.90 -5.96 5.96
CA THR A 52 0.36 -5.32 5.53
C THR A 52 0.57 -5.38 4.00
N THR A 53 -0.36 -5.96 3.25
CA THR A 53 -0.34 -5.96 1.77
C THR A 53 -1.63 -5.36 1.23
N LYS A 54 -1.51 -4.23 0.54
CA LYS A 54 -2.62 -3.55 -0.11
C LYS A 54 -2.38 -3.46 -1.64
N PRO A 55 -3.46 -3.42 -2.45
CA PRO A 55 -4.86 -3.38 -2.04
C PRO A 55 -5.42 -4.75 -1.62
N LEU A 56 -6.43 -4.73 -0.75
CA LEU A 56 -7.24 -5.91 -0.40
C LEU A 56 -8.40 -6.06 -1.37
N SER A 57 -8.77 -7.32 -1.66
CA SER A 57 -9.99 -7.60 -2.41
C SER A 57 -11.20 -7.20 -1.58
N ARG A 58 -12.26 -6.71 -2.22
CA ARG A 58 -13.49 -6.32 -1.52
C ARG A 58 -14.17 -7.51 -0.84
N LYS A 59 -14.02 -8.72 -1.38
CA LYS A 59 -14.48 -9.96 -0.76
C LYS A 59 -13.72 -10.30 0.52
N GLU A 60 -12.40 -10.10 0.55
CA GLU A 60 -11.62 -10.27 1.77
C GLU A 60 -12.07 -9.27 2.84
N ILE A 61 -12.32 -8.02 2.46
CA ILE A 61 -12.86 -7.01 3.38
C ILE A 61 -14.21 -7.46 3.97
N ALA A 62 -15.14 -7.94 3.13
CA ALA A 62 -16.41 -8.46 3.61
C ALA A 62 -16.25 -9.66 4.57
N ARG A 63 -15.30 -10.57 4.28
CA ARG A 63 -14.95 -11.69 5.17
C ARG A 63 -14.45 -11.21 6.53
N LEU A 64 -13.55 -10.22 6.55
CA LEU A 64 -13.01 -9.63 7.77
C LEU A 64 -14.07 -8.86 8.58
N ILE A 65 -15.01 -8.19 7.90
CA ILE A 65 -16.15 -7.53 8.56
C ILE A 65 -17.04 -8.58 9.25
N LYS A 66 -17.29 -9.73 8.60
CA LYS A 66 -18.06 -10.83 9.21
C LYS A 66 -17.36 -11.42 10.43
N GLU A 67 -16.04 -11.62 10.36
CA GLU A 67 -15.24 -12.02 11.52
C GLU A 67 -15.35 -11.00 12.66
N ALA A 68 -15.27 -9.71 12.34
CA ALA A 68 -15.38 -8.65 13.33
C ALA A 68 -16.80 -8.58 13.96
N GLU A 69 -17.84 -8.85 13.19
CA GLU A 69 -19.23 -8.95 13.68
C GLU A 69 -19.36 -10.05 14.73
N GLU A 70 -18.83 -11.24 14.46
CA GLU A 70 -18.81 -12.36 15.39
C GLU A 70 -18.00 -12.02 16.66
N ASN A 71 -16.79 -11.49 16.50
CA ASN A 71 -15.87 -11.22 17.61
C ASN A 71 -16.27 -9.98 18.44
N SER A 72 -17.16 -9.12 17.93
CA SER A 72 -17.61 -7.91 18.63
C SER A 72 -18.85 -8.09 19.50
N LYS A 73 -19.51 -9.27 19.49
CA LYS A 73 -20.76 -9.53 20.23
C LYS A 73 -20.71 -9.13 21.71
N ASN A 74 -19.59 -9.40 22.38
CA ASN A 74 -19.38 -9.10 23.81
C ASN A 74 -18.45 -7.88 24.05
N LYS A 75 -18.28 -7.03 23.03
CA LYS A 75 -17.45 -5.82 23.10
C LYS A 75 -18.32 -4.58 23.35
N SER A 76 -17.66 -3.44 23.55
CA SER A 76 -18.31 -2.16 23.79
C SER A 76 -19.26 -1.78 22.64
N LEU A 77 -20.22 -0.91 22.94
CA LEU A 77 -21.11 -0.35 21.94
C LEU A 77 -20.33 0.37 20.83
N TYR A 78 -19.22 1.02 21.18
CA TYR A 78 -18.36 1.74 20.25
C TYR A 78 -17.75 0.82 19.18
N ILE A 79 -17.17 -0.32 19.58
CA ILE A 79 -16.66 -1.32 18.63
C ILE A 79 -17.78 -1.84 17.71
N LYS A 80 -18.96 -2.11 18.28
CA LYS A 80 -20.13 -2.56 17.50
C LYS A 80 -20.59 -1.51 16.48
N ILE A 81 -20.52 -0.22 16.80
CA ILE A 81 -20.84 0.87 15.88
C ILE A 81 -19.86 0.89 14.69
N ILE A 82 -18.55 0.72 14.94
CA ILE A 82 -17.54 0.61 13.86
C ILE A 82 -17.88 -0.55 12.92
N VAL A 83 -18.13 -1.74 13.48
CA VAL A 83 -18.44 -2.93 12.68
C VAL A 83 -19.73 -2.75 11.88
N LYS A 84 -20.78 -2.23 12.51
CA LYS A 84 -22.05 -1.93 11.85
C LYS A 84 -21.85 -0.98 10.67
N LYS A 85 -21.07 0.09 10.85
CA LYS A 85 -20.78 1.06 9.79
C LYS A 85 -20.05 0.41 8.61
N LEU A 86 -19.03 -0.41 8.89
CA LEU A 86 -18.33 -1.15 7.84
C LEU A 86 -19.28 -2.09 7.08
N LYS A 87 -20.15 -2.81 7.79
CA LYS A 87 -21.15 -3.69 7.19
C LYS A 87 -22.14 -2.95 6.29
N GLU A 88 -22.60 -1.76 6.70
CA GLU A 88 -23.44 -0.89 5.86
C GLU A 88 -22.70 -0.45 4.59
N ASN A 89 -21.43 -0.06 4.71
CA ASN A 89 -20.60 0.41 3.59
C ASN A 89 -20.26 -0.69 2.57
N PHE A 90 -20.24 -1.95 3.00
CA PHE A 90 -19.89 -3.13 2.19
C PHE A 90 -21.09 -4.10 2.04
N ASN A 91 -22.32 -3.59 2.17
CA ASN A 91 -23.52 -4.43 2.14
C ASN A 91 -23.67 -5.24 0.84
N GLU A 92 -23.19 -4.70 -0.27
CA GLU A 92 -23.27 -5.34 -1.58
C GLU A 92 -22.32 -6.53 -1.70
N GLU A 93 -21.17 -6.49 -1.04
CA GLU A 93 -20.19 -7.57 -1.07
C GLU A 93 -20.68 -8.83 -0.34
N PHE A 94 -21.72 -8.71 0.50
CA PHE A 94 -22.43 -9.85 1.10
C PHE A 94 -23.48 -10.48 0.16
N LYS A 95 -23.78 -9.85 -0.96
CA LYS A 95 -24.71 -10.37 -1.99
C LYS A 95 -23.91 -11.08 -3.08
N THR A 96 -24.28 -12.30 -3.42
CA THR A 96 -23.64 -13.06 -4.51
C THR A 96 -24.33 -12.78 -5.84
N VAL A 97 -24.25 -11.52 -6.30
CA VAL A 97 -24.95 -11.07 -7.51
C VAL A 97 -23.99 -10.31 -8.42
N ASP A 98 -24.09 -10.57 -9.71
CA ASP A 98 -23.42 -9.76 -10.73
C ASP A 98 -23.99 -8.35 -10.75
N PHE A 99 -23.13 -7.37 -10.94
CA PHE A 99 -23.57 -5.98 -11.07
C PHE A 99 -22.66 -5.21 -12.00
N ILE A 100 -23.23 -4.16 -12.57
CA ILE A 100 -22.48 -3.10 -13.23
C ILE A 100 -22.88 -1.80 -12.56
N LYS A 101 -21.89 -1.03 -12.10
CA LYS A 101 -22.05 0.32 -11.59
C LYS A 101 -21.35 1.28 -12.56
N PRO A 102 -22.08 1.82 -13.55
CA PRO A 102 -21.53 2.81 -14.47
C PRO A 102 -20.97 4.03 -13.73
N VAL A 103 -21.58 4.39 -12.60
CA VAL A 103 -21.04 5.37 -11.66
C VAL A 103 -21.26 4.83 -10.24
N ASN A 104 -20.17 4.44 -9.58
CA ASN A 104 -20.14 4.04 -8.18
C ASN A 104 -19.97 5.24 -7.24
N SER A 105 -19.16 6.22 -7.65
CA SER A 105 -18.97 7.45 -6.91
C SER A 105 -18.46 8.57 -7.80
N ILE A 106 -18.73 9.82 -7.42
CA ILE A 106 -18.13 11.02 -8.01
C ILE A 106 -17.42 11.78 -6.90
N TYR A 107 -16.27 12.39 -7.20
CA TYR A 107 -15.54 13.21 -6.24
C TYR A 107 -14.98 14.48 -6.86
N ILE A 108 -14.79 15.47 -5.99
CA ILE A 108 -14.05 16.69 -6.24
C ILE A 108 -12.99 16.81 -5.14
N LYS A 109 -11.74 17.07 -5.51
CA LYS A 109 -10.67 17.41 -4.57
C LYS A 109 -10.07 18.75 -4.98
N TYR A 110 -9.91 19.65 -4.03
CA TYR A 110 -9.25 20.93 -4.18
C TYR A 110 -7.99 20.94 -3.33
N PHE A 111 -6.88 21.36 -3.92
CA PHE A 111 -5.63 21.59 -3.22
C PHE A 111 -5.20 23.05 -3.43
N SER A 112 -4.71 23.66 -2.36
CA SER A 112 -4.02 24.94 -2.42
C SER A 112 -2.62 24.75 -1.85
N GLN A 113 -1.61 25.11 -2.64
CA GLN A 113 -0.22 25.05 -2.22
C GLN A 113 0.47 26.39 -2.49
N ASP A 114 1.15 26.93 -1.49
CA ASP A 114 1.83 28.24 -1.58
C ASP A 114 3.18 28.18 -2.32
N THR A 115 3.71 26.97 -2.48
CA THR A 115 5.05 26.66 -2.95
C THR A 115 4.99 25.52 -3.96
N ASN A 116 5.88 25.49 -4.95
CA ASN A 116 5.95 24.35 -5.87
C ASN A 116 6.83 23.25 -5.25
N LEU A 117 6.31 22.59 -4.21
CA LEU A 117 7.06 21.60 -3.43
C LEU A 117 6.34 20.25 -3.42
N GLN A 118 6.77 19.35 -4.31
CA GLN A 118 6.30 17.96 -4.34
C GLN A 118 6.53 17.22 -3.00
N LEU A 119 7.50 17.67 -2.20
CA LEU A 119 7.83 17.11 -0.88
C LEU A 119 6.70 17.21 0.15
N LEU A 120 5.64 17.99 -0.11
CA LEU A 120 4.44 18.07 0.75
C LEU A 120 3.30 17.15 0.30
N ASN A 121 3.36 16.65 -0.94
CA ASN A 121 2.36 15.75 -1.51
C ASN A 121 2.95 14.37 -1.79
N TYR A 122 3.34 13.67 -0.73
CA TYR A 122 3.81 12.29 -0.78
C TYR A 122 2.67 11.29 -0.60
N ASN A 123 2.92 10.03 -0.99
CA ASN A 123 1.97 8.91 -0.86
C ASN A 123 0.58 9.20 -1.49
N ASN A 124 0.57 9.92 -2.61
CA ASN A 124 -0.66 10.37 -3.29
C ASN A 124 -0.65 10.01 -4.79
N ASP A 125 -0.28 8.78 -5.12
CA ASP A 125 -0.28 8.24 -6.49
C ASP A 125 0.53 9.10 -7.48
N GLY A 126 1.63 9.69 -7.00
CA GLY A 126 2.46 10.64 -7.73
C GLY A 126 1.70 11.82 -8.34
N ASP A 127 0.64 12.30 -7.67
CA ASP A 127 -0.05 13.52 -8.08
C ASP A 127 0.88 14.73 -7.94
N ASN A 128 1.14 15.40 -9.06
CA ASN A 128 1.98 16.58 -9.07
C ASN A 128 1.09 17.80 -8.92
N LEU A 129 1.19 18.49 -7.79
CA LEU A 129 0.50 19.74 -7.53
C LEU A 129 1.35 20.90 -8.03
N GLU A 130 0.71 21.89 -8.65
CA GLU A 130 1.35 23.16 -8.96
C GLU A 130 1.17 24.16 -7.82
N LYS A 131 2.00 25.19 -7.77
CA LYS A 131 1.76 26.33 -6.88
C LYS A 131 0.42 26.98 -7.25
N GLY A 132 -0.37 27.34 -6.24
CA GLY A 132 -1.69 27.95 -6.39
C GLY A 132 -2.80 26.93 -6.24
N SER A 133 -3.83 27.06 -7.07
CA SER A 133 -5.04 26.23 -7.00
C SER A 133 -4.91 25.00 -7.89
N ASN A 134 -5.30 23.85 -7.35
CA ASN A 134 -5.34 22.59 -8.07
C ASN A 134 -6.69 21.92 -7.81
N LEU A 135 -7.42 21.58 -8.86
CA LEU A 135 -8.69 20.89 -8.77
C LEU A 135 -8.58 19.52 -9.42
N ARG A 136 -9.23 18.53 -8.82
CA ARG A 136 -9.37 17.16 -9.31
C ARG A 136 -10.85 16.82 -9.33
N ILE A 137 -11.37 16.43 -10.48
CA ILE A 137 -12.75 15.97 -10.63
C ILE A 137 -12.70 14.58 -11.23
N GLY A 138 -13.25 13.60 -10.53
CA GLY A 138 -13.20 12.22 -10.98
C GLY A 138 -14.45 11.45 -10.59
N PHE A 139 -14.59 10.27 -11.20
CA PHE A 139 -15.60 9.31 -10.80
C PHE A 139 -15.03 7.90 -10.83
N GLU A 140 -15.74 6.98 -10.21
CA GLU A 140 -15.37 5.57 -10.16
C GLU A 140 -16.49 4.77 -10.81
N THR A 141 -16.10 3.81 -11.63
CA THR A 141 -17.00 2.82 -12.21
C THR A 141 -16.43 1.44 -11.91
N ARG A 142 -17.33 0.49 -11.72
CA ARG A 142 -16.96 -0.88 -11.36
C ARG A 142 -18.00 -1.88 -11.83
N ALA A 143 -17.58 -3.11 -12.07
CA ALA A 143 -18.51 -4.21 -12.31
C ALA A 143 -17.92 -5.53 -11.85
N LYS A 144 -18.81 -6.44 -11.49
CA LYS A 144 -18.54 -7.84 -11.19
C LYS A 144 -19.47 -8.70 -12.04
N LEU A 145 -18.88 -9.50 -12.92
CA LEU A 145 -19.54 -10.32 -13.93
C LEU A 145 -18.95 -11.74 -13.86
N HIS A 146 -19.44 -12.57 -12.94
CA HIS A 146 -18.89 -13.90 -12.65
C HIS A 146 -17.35 -13.86 -12.50
N LYS A 147 -16.62 -14.40 -13.48
CA LYS A 147 -15.15 -14.54 -13.51
C LYS A 147 -14.41 -13.29 -13.97
N ILE A 148 -15.12 -12.21 -14.28
CA ILE A 148 -14.52 -10.95 -14.75
C ILE A 148 -15.00 -9.81 -13.86
N SER A 149 -14.07 -8.97 -13.41
CA SER A 149 -14.42 -7.68 -12.81
C SER A 149 -13.62 -6.57 -13.46
N TYR A 150 -14.13 -5.34 -13.37
CA TYR A 150 -13.37 -4.16 -13.78
C TYR A 150 -13.53 -3.05 -12.77
N TYR A 151 -12.53 -2.17 -12.76
CA TYR A 151 -12.56 -0.90 -12.06
C TYR A 151 -11.95 0.15 -12.98
N LEU A 152 -12.56 1.33 -13.07
CA LEU A 152 -12.01 2.44 -13.82
C LEU A 152 -12.30 3.75 -13.07
N ASN A 153 -11.27 4.59 -12.98
CA ASN A 153 -11.30 5.88 -12.30
C ASN A 153 -10.62 6.95 -13.17
N PRO A 154 -11.37 7.56 -14.11
CA PRO A 154 -10.91 8.75 -14.82
C PRO A 154 -10.94 9.97 -13.90
N GLU A 155 -9.98 10.88 -14.11
CA GLU A 155 -9.83 12.10 -13.32
C GLU A 155 -9.36 13.24 -14.22
N LEU A 156 -10.11 14.34 -14.23
CA LEU A 156 -9.66 15.61 -14.74
C LEU A 156 -8.82 16.30 -13.66
N ARG A 157 -7.58 16.64 -14.01
CA ARG A 157 -6.68 17.45 -13.18
C ARG A 157 -6.53 18.81 -13.84
N THR A 158 -6.89 19.86 -13.12
CA THR A 158 -6.70 21.25 -13.56
C THR A 158 -5.90 22.01 -12.51
N SER A 159 -5.01 22.87 -12.97
CA SER A 159 -4.30 23.89 -12.21
C SER A 159 -4.36 25.21 -12.97
N ASP A 160 -3.84 26.28 -12.38
CA ASP A 160 -3.84 27.62 -12.98
C ASP A 160 -3.25 27.65 -14.41
N ASN A 161 -2.35 26.71 -14.77
CA ASN A 161 -1.66 26.70 -16.06
C ASN A 161 -1.89 25.43 -16.90
N LYS A 162 -2.57 24.41 -16.36
CA LYS A 162 -2.55 23.08 -16.97
C LYS A 162 -3.81 22.28 -16.72
N ASP A 163 -4.37 21.77 -17.81
CA ASP A 163 -5.44 20.78 -17.78
C ASP A 163 -4.96 19.44 -18.31
N ASN A 164 -5.33 18.36 -17.62
CA ASN A 164 -4.99 17.01 -18.01
C ASN A 164 -6.08 16.03 -17.62
N LEU A 165 -6.61 15.31 -18.60
CA LEU A 165 -7.51 14.18 -18.36
C LEU A 165 -6.68 12.90 -18.27
N ILE A 166 -6.76 12.20 -17.15
CA ILE A 166 -6.04 10.96 -16.93
C ILE A 166 -6.97 9.81 -16.57
N ILE A 167 -6.48 8.59 -16.80
CA ILE A 167 -6.98 7.41 -16.09
C ILE A 167 -6.09 7.26 -14.85
N LYS A 168 -6.59 7.69 -13.69
CA LYS A 168 -5.85 7.59 -12.42
C LYS A 168 -5.58 6.11 -12.13
N ARG A 169 -6.64 5.30 -12.13
CA ARG A 169 -6.62 3.83 -11.98
C ARG A 169 -7.56 3.19 -12.99
N GLY A 170 -7.26 1.98 -13.45
CA GLY A 170 -8.09 1.28 -14.39
C GLY A 170 -7.58 -0.12 -14.66
N TYR A 171 -8.35 -1.15 -14.34
CA TYR A 171 -7.92 -2.54 -14.48
C TYR A 171 -9.07 -3.51 -14.73
N LEU A 172 -8.72 -4.67 -15.29
CA LEU A 172 -9.56 -5.86 -15.40
C LEU A 172 -9.02 -6.93 -14.46
N VAL A 173 -9.90 -7.74 -13.87
CA VAL A 173 -9.54 -8.91 -13.08
C VAL A 173 -10.20 -10.15 -13.68
N LEU A 174 -9.40 -11.20 -13.84
CA LEU A 174 -9.84 -12.54 -14.20
C LEU A 174 -9.68 -13.46 -12.98
N GLY A 175 -10.80 -13.99 -12.49
CA GLY A 175 -10.85 -14.83 -11.29
C GLY A 175 -10.76 -16.32 -11.62
N PHE A 176 -9.81 -17.01 -11.00
CA PHE A 176 -9.55 -18.45 -11.08
C PHE A 176 -9.49 -19.07 -9.68
N ASP A 177 -10.66 -19.21 -9.06
CA ASP A 177 -10.89 -19.77 -7.72
C ASP A 177 -10.10 -19.03 -6.63
N ASN A 178 -8.93 -19.54 -6.25
CA ASN A 178 -8.05 -18.95 -5.25
C ASN A 178 -7.04 -17.95 -5.83
N ILE A 179 -7.10 -17.66 -7.13
CA ILE A 179 -6.15 -16.80 -7.84
C ILE A 179 -6.89 -15.73 -8.64
N ASP A 180 -6.47 -14.49 -8.51
CA ASP A 180 -6.85 -13.39 -9.40
C ASP A 180 -5.67 -13.01 -10.28
N ILE A 181 -5.94 -12.82 -11.57
CA ILE A 181 -5.04 -12.16 -12.51
C ILE A 181 -5.62 -10.79 -12.82
N ARG A 182 -4.90 -9.73 -12.43
CA ARG A 182 -5.27 -8.33 -12.66
C ARG A 182 -4.35 -7.72 -13.71
N VAL A 183 -4.94 -7.09 -14.72
CA VAL A 183 -4.21 -6.40 -15.79
C VAL A 183 -4.69 -4.96 -15.87
N GLY A 184 -3.79 -4.00 -15.69
CA GLY A 184 -4.13 -2.59 -15.80
C GLY A 184 -3.25 -1.68 -14.96
N ARG A 185 -3.82 -0.55 -14.55
CA ARG A 185 -3.16 0.54 -13.84
C ARG A 185 -3.67 0.62 -12.41
N ASP A 186 -2.81 0.34 -11.43
CA ASP A 186 -3.15 0.39 -10.01
C ASP A 186 -1.92 0.68 -9.13
N SER A 187 -2.13 1.06 -7.88
CA SER A 187 -1.05 1.24 -6.89
C SER A 187 -0.99 0.06 -5.93
N GLN A 188 0.16 -0.13 -5.27
CA GLN A 188 0.36 -1.15 -4.25
C GLN A 188 0.91 -0.48 -2.97
N TRP A 189 0.79 -1.17 -1.83
CA TRP A 189 1.45 -0.77 -0.59
C TRP A 189 1.88 -2.03 0.18
N TRP A 190 3.18 -2.18 0.41
CA TRP A 190 3.77 -3.36 1.03
C TRP A 190 4.50 -2.98 2.32
N GLY A 191 3.85 -3.23 3.46
CA GLY A 191 4.42 -2.91 4.76
C GLY A 191 3.35 -2.49 5.76
N PRO A 192 3.66 -2.61 7.06
CA PRO A 192 2.76 -2.21 8.14
C PRO A 192 2.71 -0.69 8.36
N GLY A 193 3.74 0.04 7.92
CA GLY A 193 3.79 1.50 8.01
C GLY A 193 2.63 2.17 7.27
N ILE A 194 2.21 3.33 7.74
CA ILE A 194 1.16 4.14 7.10
C ILE A 194 1.67 5.47 6.57
N HIS A 195 2.83 5.93 7.07
CA HIS A 195 3.52 7.11 6.57
C HIS A 195 4.53 6.79 5.45
N GLY A 196 4.84 5.51 5.26
CA GLY A 196 5.66 5.03 4.15
C GLY A 196 5.86 3.51 4.22
N SER A 197 6.47 2.97 3.16
CA SER A 197 6.93 1.58 3.05
C SER A 197 8.30 1.60 2.36
N LEU A 198 9.21 0.69 2.73
CA LEU A 198 10.58 0.68 2.21
C LEU A 198 10.64 0.19 0.76
N LEU A 199 9.89 -0.84 0.35
CA LEU A 199 10.00 -1.37 -1.02
C LEU A 199 8.89 -0.95 -1.97
N LEU A 200 7.68 -0.70 -1.48
CA LEU A 200 6.56 -0.37 -2.35
C LEU A 200 5.49 0.45 -1.63
N SER A 201 5.39 1.72 -1.98
CA SER A 201 4.33 2.62 -1.53
C SER A 201 3.55 3.18 -2.72
N ASN A 202 2.65 4.12 -2.46
CA ASN A 202 1.97 4.90 -3.48
C ASN A 202 2.52 6.32 -3.59
N ASN A 203 3.77 6.53 -3.19
CA ASN A 203 4.48 7.75 -3.48
C ASN A 203 4.65 7.93 -4.99
N ALA A 204 4.95 6.86 -5.71
CA ALA A 204 5.00 6.86 -7.17
C ALA A 204 3.61 6.72 -7.82
N PRO A 205 3.45 7.14 -9.09
CA PRO A 205 2.23 6.91 -9.85
C PRO A 205 1.88 5.43 -9.99
N PRO A 206 0.58 5.09 -10.09
CA PRO A 206 0.11 3.73 -10.37
C PRO A 206 0.86 3.05 -11.52
N PHE A 207 1.29 1.82 -11.31
CA PHE A 207 1.99 1.00 -12.30
C PHE A 207 1.03 0.44 -13.33
N LYS A 208 1.47 0.34 -14.59
CA LYS A 208 0.77 -0.44 -15.62
C LYS A 208 1.29 -1.86 -15.59
N MET A 209 0.60 -2.73 -14.87
CA MET A 209 1.11 -4.04 -14.48
C MET A 209 0.18 -5.20 -14.83
N ILE A 210 0.79 -6.37 -14.89
CA ILE A 210 0.10 -7.66 -14.68
C ILE A 210 0.39 -8.06 -13.24
N ASN A 211 -0.64 -8.37 -12.48
CA ASN A 211 -0.59 -8.75 -11.07
C ASN A 211 -1.31 -10.09 -10.87
N VAL A 212 -0.70 -10.99 -10.10
CA VAL A 212 -1.26 -12.28 -9.72
C VAL A 212 -1.25 -12.37 -8.20
N THR A 213 -2.39 -12.67 -7.60
CA THR A 213 -2.54 -12.74 -6.13
C THR A 213 -3.67 -13.68 -5.78
N ASN A 214 -3.79 -14.07 -4.52
CA ASN A 214 -5.00 -14.69 -4.02
C ASN A 214 -5.95 -13.62 -3.41
N PRO A 215 -7.23 -13.59 -3.84
CA PRO A 215 -8.19 -12.59 -3.36
C PRO A 215 -8.46 -12.71 -1.87
N ILE A 216 -8.55 -13.95 -1.37
CA ILE A 216 -8.73 -14.29 0.05
C ILE A 216 -7.53 -15.13 0.51
N PRO A 217 -6.94 -14.85 1.69
CA PRO A 217 -5.93 -15.72 2.30
C PRO A 217 -6.43 -17.15 2.52
N PHE A 218 -5.61 -18.14 2.22
CA PHE A 218 -5.95 -19.56 2.41
C PHE A 218 -4.88 -20.28 3.24
N LEU A 219 -5.19 -21.47 3.76
CA LEU A 219 -4.21 -22.29 4.48
C LEU A 219 -3.41 -23.14 3.49
N LEU A 220 -2.09 -23.17 3.65
CA LEU A 220 -1.24 -24.08 2.88
C LEU A 220 -1.46 -25.54 3.32
N PRO A 221 -1.26 -26.53 2.43
CA PRO A 221 -1.50 -27.94 2.74
C PRO A 221 -0.44 -28.54 3.67
N SER A 222 -0.74 -29.73 4.22
CA SER A 222 0.20 -30.54 5.03
C SER A 222 0.74 -29.78 6.25
N PHE A 223 2.04 -29.88 6.55
CA PHE A 223 2.68 -29.18 7.67
C PHE A 223 2.77 -27.66 7.46
N LEU A 224 2.57 -27.16 6.24
CA LEU A 224 2.63 -25.72 5.96
C LEU A 224 1.39 -24.98 6.50
N LYS A 225 0.30 -25.69 6.85
CA LYS A 225 -0.90 -25.10 7.46
C LYS A 225 -0.63 -24.36 8.77
N TYR A 226 0.47 -24.71 9.46
CA TYR A 226 0.87 -24.06 10.72
C TYR A 226 1.41 -22.64 10.52
N PHE A 227 1.69 -22.22 9.28
CA PHE A 227 1.95 -20.81 8.97
C PHE A 227 0.68 -19.95 9.02
N GLY A 228 -0.50 -20.57 9.15
CA GLY A 228 -1.79 -19.88 9.19
C GLY A 228 -2.23 -19.34 7.83
N PRO A 229 -3.13 -18.34 7.80
CA PRO A 229 -3.57 -17.70 6.57
C PRO A 229 -2.36 -17.23 5.74
N PHE A 230 -2.32 -17.62 4.47
CA PHE A 230 -1.26 -17.29 3.53
C PHE A 230 -1.78 -16.41 2.40
N LYS A 231 -1.01 -15.37 2.07
CA LYS A 231 -1.27 -14.50 0.91
C LYS A 231 0.01 -14.30 0.13
N PHE A 232 -0.10 -14.19 -1.19
CA PHE A 232 0.98 -13.75 -2.04
C PHE A 232 0.51 -12.63 -2.98
N ASN A 233 1.44 -11.80 -3.41
CA ASN A 233 1.24 -10.79 -4.44
C ASN A 233 2.47 -10.79 -5.34
N PHE A 234 2.27 -11.09 -6.62
CA PHE A 234 3.30 -11.03 -7.64
C PHE A 234 2.88 -10.01 -8.71
N PHE A 235 3.78 -9.14 -9.15
CA PHE A 235 3.50 -8.27 -10.28
C PHE A 235 4.71 -8.11 -11.20
N VAL A 236 4.42 -7.73 -12.45
CA VAL A 236 5.40 -7.27 -13.43
C VAL A 236 4.86 -6.00 -14.09
N THR A 237 5.70 -4.98 -14.20
CA THR A 237 5.43 -3.73 -14.91
C THR A 237 6.63 -3.33 -15.75
N LYS A 238 6.36 -2.59 -16.82
CA LYS A 238 7.41 -1.90 -17.60
C LYS A 238 7.46 -0.44 -17.16
N LEU A 239 8.65 0.07 -16.87
CA LEU A 239 8.85 1.45 -16.42
C LEU A 239 8.93 2.42 -17.60
N GLU A 240 9.03 3.72 -17.30
CA GLU A 240 9.01 4.80 -18.27
C GLU A 240 10.21 4.79 -19.23
N LYS A 241 10.00 5.37 -20.41
CA LYS A 241 11.06 5.55 -21.42
C LYS A 241 12.08 6.63 -21.06
N ASP A 242 11.69 7.58 -20.22
CA ASP A 242 12.45 8.78 -19.90
C ASP A 242 13.24 8.58 -18.60
N ARG A 243 14.26 7.73 -18.70
CA ARG A 243 15.18 7.35 -17.61
C ARG A 243 16.46 6.80 -18.25
N ASP A 244 17.53 6.70 -17.48
CA ASP A 244 18.89 6.39 -17.96
C ASP A 244 18.99 5.06 -18.74
N VAL A 245 18.40 3.99 -18.20
CA VAL A 245 18.13 2.75 -18.95
C VAL A 245 16.64 2.75 -19.29
N PRO A 246 16.24 3.06 -20.55
CA PRO A 246 14.83 3.19 -20.89
C PRO A 246 14.08 1.87 -20.76
N GLU A 247 12.83 1.97 -20.32
CA GLU A 247 11.86 0.87 -20.47
C GLU A 247 12.21 -0.46 -19.77
N PRO A 248 12.91 -0.49 -18.60
CA PRO A 248 13.22 -1.71 -17.90
C PRO A 248 11.95 -2.32 -17.29
N TYR A 249 12.04 -3.60 -16.96
CA TYR A 249 11.01 -4.28 -16.20
C TYR A 249 11.26 -4.13 -14.70
N LEU A 250 10.20 -3.88 -13.95
CA LEU A 250 10.15 -4.05 -12.51
C LEU A 250 9.22 -5.22 -12.22
N TRP A 251 9.69 -6.20 -11.47
CA TRP A 251 8.82 -7.20 -10.86
C TRP A 251 8.94 -7.16 -9.34
N GLY A 252 7.89 -7.62 -8.69
CA GLY A 252 7.88 -7.79 -7.25
C GLY A 252 7.14 -9.06 -6.84
N LEU A 253 7.61 -9.69 -5.78
CA LEU A 253 6.95 -10.79 -5.08
C LEU A 253 6.89 -10.46 -3.60
N ARG A 254 5.70 -10.58 -3.02
CA ARG A 254 5.49 -10.50 -1.57
C ARG A 254 4.67 -11.69 -1.11
N ILE A 255 5.05 -12.29 0.01
CA ILE A 255 4.31 -13.34 0.69
C ILE A 255 4.04 -12.91 2.12
N ASN A 256 2.83 -13.17 2.61
CA ASN A 256 2.39 -12.89 3.96
C ASN A 256 1.85 -14.17 4.59
N PHE A 257 2.11 -14.35 5.87
CA PHE A 257 1.52 -15.44 6.65
C PHE A 257 1.31 -15.01 8.10
N LYS A 258 0.41 -15.72 8.81
CA LYS A 258 -0.04 -15.35 10.16
C LYS A 258 -0.05 -16.58 11.08
N PRO A 259 1.12 -16.99 11.62
CA PRO A 259 1.25 -18.23 12.40
C PRO A 259 0.45 -18.20 13.70
N THR A 260 0.14 -17.02 14.21
CA THR A 260 -0.80 -16.83 15.32
C THR A 260 -1.83 -15.75 14.93
N PRO A 261 -3.01 -15.71 15.55
CA PRO A 261 -3.99 -14.63 15.40
C PRO A 261 -3.45 -13.20 15.54
N TYR A 262 -2.26 -13.03 16.11
CA TYR A 262 -1.70 -11.74 16.50
C TYR A 262 -0.31 -11.47 15.92
N THR A 263 0.22 -12.33 15.07
CA THR A 263 1.55 -12.15 14.47
C THR A 263 1.43 -12.28 12.96
N GLU A 264 1.52 -11.16 12.24
CA GLU A 264 1.63 -11.15 10.78
C GLU A 264 3.11 -11.01 10.41
N ILE A 265 3.58 -11.87 9.51
CA ILE A 265 4.95 -11.88 8.99
C ILE A 265 4.87 -11.82 7.48
N SER A 266 5.82 -11.13 6.86
CA SER A 266 5.99 -11.14 5.41
C SER A 266 7.43 -11.23 4.97
N LEU A 267 7.60 -11.67 3.73
CA LEU A 267 8.86 -11.63 2.99
C LEU A 267 8.57 -11.04 1.62
N GLU A 268 9.49 -10.22 1.13
CA GLU A 268 9.32 -9.52 -0.14
C GLU A 268 10.62 -9.37 -0.90
N ARG A 269 10.50 -9.30 -2.23
CA ARG A 269 11.60 -9.06 -3.17
C ARG A 269 11.09 -8.25 -4.34
N THR A 270 11.87 -7.26 -4.78
CA THR A 270 11.65 -6.54 -6.02
C THR A 270 12.93 -6.54 -6.84
N ALA A 271 12.82 -6.47 -8.17
CA ALA A 271 13.98 -6.29 -9.00
C ALA A 271 13.70 -5.52 -10.30
N LEU A 272 14.67 -4.70 -10.68
CA LEU A 272 14.77 -4.06 -11.99
C LEU A 272 15.65 -4.90 -12.91
N LEU A 273 15.17 -5.21 -14.11
CA LEU A 273 15.97 -5.92 -15.13
C LEU A 273 15.61 -5.49 -16.55
N GLY A 274 16.48 -5.81 -17.50
CA GLY A 274 16.23 -5.54 -18.93
C GLY A 274 16.23 -4.06 -19.27
N GLY A 275 15.43 -3.68 -20.28
CA GLY A 275 15.42 -2.33 -20.85
C GLY A 275 16.31 -2.21 -22.07
N LYS A 276 16.23 -1.06 -22.75
CA LYS A 276 16.94 -0.84 -24.02
C LYS A 276 18.44 -1.00 -23.84
N GLY A 277 19.04 -1.83 -24.70
CA GLY A 277 20.48 -2.12 -24.66
C GLY A 277 20.90 -3.17 -23.63
N ARG A 278 19.94 -3.83 -22.94
CA ARG A 278 20.19 -4.87 -21.93
C ARG A 278 19.52 -6.18 -22.34
N SER A 279 19.92 -7.29 -21.72
CA SER A 279 19.34 -8.59 -22.03
C SER A 279 17.96 -8.76 -21.39
N GLU A 280 16.99 -9.22 -22.18
CA GLU A 280 15.62 -9.55 -21.71
C GLU A 280 15.30 -11.04 -21.86
N SER A 281 16.34 -11.86 -22.01
CA SER A 281 16.20 -13.30 -22.24
C SER A 281 15.51 -14.03 -21.09
N LEU A 282 14.89 -15.18 -21.35
CA LEU A 282 14.34 -16.05 -20.30
C LEU A 282 15.40 -16.42 -19.25
N LYS A 283 16.68 -16.54 -19.66
CA LYS A 283 17.79 -16.78 -18.73
C LYS A 283 17.99 -15.61 -17.78
N THR A 284 17.93 -14.37 -18.26
CA THR A 284 18.00 -13.15 -17.43
C THR A 284 16.88 -13.10 -16.41
N TRP A 285 15.65 -13.37 -16.86
CA TRP A 285 14.48 -13.46 -15.96
C TRP A 285 14.68 -14.55 -14.89
N LEU A 286 15.11 -15.75 -15.28
CA LEU A 286 15.37 -16.85 -14.34
C LEU A 286 16.48 -16.50 -13.33
N TYR A 287 17.53 -15.80 -13.77
CA TYR A 287 18.62 -15.34 -12.91
C TYR A 287 18.12 -14.31 -11.89
N SER A 288 17.34 -13.32 -12.34
CA SER A 288 16.69 -12.36 -11.46
C SER A 288 15.80 -13.04 -10.41
N PHE A 289 14.93 -13.96 -10.84
CA PHE A 289 14.02 -14.69 -9.92
C PHE A 289 14.74 -15.58 -8.90
N THR A 290 15.92 -16.10 -9.23
CA THR A 290 16.65 -17.04 -8.37
C THR A 290 17.78 -16.40 -7.59
N GLY A 291 18.04 -15.10 -7.77
CA GLY A 291 19.24 -14.42 -7.24
C GLY A 291 20.55 -14.88 -7.88
N LYS A 292 20.50 -15.80 -8.84
CA LYS A 292 21.73 -16.35 -9.46
C LYS A 292 22.38 -15.31 -10.34
N GLY A 293 23.68 -15.11 -10.13
CA GLY A 293 24.47 -14.16 -10.92
C GLY A 293 24.46 -12.73 -10.37
N GLU A 294 23.80 -12.50 -9.23
CA GLU A 294 23.97 -11.24 -8.50
C GLU A 294 25.42 -11.08 -8.04
N ASN A 295 25.98 -9.87 -8.19
CA ASN A 295 27.38 -9.57 -7.90
C ASN A 295 28.43 -10.40 -8.68
N VAL A 296 28.04 -11.04 -9.79
CA VAL A 296 28.96 -11.77 -10.68
C VAL A 296 29.33 -10.88 -11.88
N PRO A 297 30.63 -10.56 -12.09
CA PRO A 297 31.06 -9.75 -13.22
C PRO A 297 30.56 -10.29 -14.57
N GLY A 298 29.96 -9.42 -15.38
CA GLY A 298 29.44 -9.77 -16.69
C GLY A 298 28.08 -10.50 -16.70
N VAL A 299 27.45 -10.72 -15.53
CA VAL A 299 26.11 -11.27 -15.42
C VAL A 299 25.13 -10.21 -14.92
N GLU A 300 24.16 -9.84 -15.75
CA GLU A 300 23.15 -8.83 -15.41
C GLU A 300 21.91 -9.49 -14.79
N ALA A 301 21.99 -9.90 -13.52
CA ALA A 301 20.84 -10.47 -12.79
C ALA A 301 19.76 -9.43 -12.42
N GLY A 302 20.04 -8.15 -12.66
CA GLY A 302 19.19 -7.01 -12.30
C GLY A 302 19.60 -6.35 -10.99
N ASP A 303 18.95 -5.22 -10.68
CA ASP A 303 19.05 -4.51 -9.41
C ASP A 303 17.95 -5.03 -8.48
N GLN A 304 18.32 -5.64 -7.36
CA GLN A 304 17.42 -6.44 -6.55
C GLN A 304 17.33 -5.89 -5.13
N ARG A 305 16.14 -5.94 -4.53
CA ARG A 305 15.93 -5.58 -3.14
C ARG A 305 15.13 -6.68 -2.48
N ALA A 306 15.48 -7.04 -1.26
CA ALA A 306 14.76 -8.07 -0.52
C ALA A 306 14.62 -7.66 0.95
N GLY A 307 13.49 -8.03 1.54
CA GLY A 307 13.14 -7.63 2.89
C GLY A 307 11.94 -8.38 3.43
N GLY A 308 11.36 -7.82 4.48
CA GLY A 308 10.17 -8.34 5.11
C GLY A 308 9.75 -7.48 6.29
N ASP A 309 8.58 -7.79 6.83
CA ASP A 309 8.06 -7.16 8.02
C ASP A 309 7.45 -8.16 8.99
N ILE A 310 7.41 -7.72 10.24
CA ILE A 310 6.66 -8.37 11.31
C ILE A 310 5.76 -7.33 11.97
N LYS A 311 4.51 -7.71 12.21
CA LYS A 311 3.54 -6.93 12.98
C LYS A 311 2.95 -7.81 14.07
N ILE A 312 3.07 -7.36 15.30
CA ILE A 312 2.58 -8.06 16.49
C ILE A 312 1.47 -7.22 17.13
N THR A 313 0.29 -7.81 17.24
CA THR A 313 -0.87 -7.25 17.95
C THR A 313 -0.89 -7.76 19.40
N ILE A 314 -1.05 -6.88 20.36
CA ILE A 314 -1.10 -7.22 21.79
C ILE A 314 -2.42 -6.67 22.34
N PRO A 315 -3.52 -7.45 22.31
CA PRO A 315 -4.87 -6.96 22.60
C PRO A 315 -5.17 -6.97 24.12
N LEU A 316 -4.30 -6.32 24.91
CA LEU A 316 -4.48 -6.25 26.37
C LEU A 316 -5.76 -5.47 26.71
N LYS A 317 -6.50 -5.94 27.71
CA LYS A 317 -7.73 -5.29 28.17
C LYS A 317 -7.50 -3.85 28.63
N ILE A 318 -6.36 -3.57 29.28
CA ILE A 318 -6.04 -2.24 29.81
C ILE A 318 -5.54 -1.30 28.71
N GLN A 319 -4.69 -1.78 27.81
CA GLN A 319 -4.10 -0.98 26.74
C GLN A 319 -3.72 -1.90 25.58
N PRO A 320 -4.58 -2.07 24.57
CA PRO A 320 -4.20 -2.77 23.36
C PRO A 320 -3.14 -1.95 22.61
N PHE A 321 -2.22 -2.62 21.93
CA PHE A 321 -1.26 -1.97 21.05
C PHE A 321 -0.75 -2.91 19.97
N GLN A 322 -0.20 -2.34 18.91
CA GLN A 322 0.54 -3.04 17.88
C GLN A 322 1.97 -2.50 17.85
N VAL A 323 2.93 -3.40 17.65
CA VAL A 323 4.30 -3.05 17.28
C VAL A 323 4.61 -3.66 15.94
N TYR A 324 5.33 -2.93 15.10
CA TYR A 324 5.73 -3.44 13.79
C TYR A 324 7.11 -2.95 13.41
N PHE A 325 7.75 -3.78 12.59
CA PHE A 325 9.10 -3.57 12.11
C PHE A 325 9.18 -4.07 10.66
N GLU A 326 9.81 -3.27 9.81
CA GLU A 326 10.10 -3.58 8.41
C GLU A 326 11.60 -3.39 8.19
N ALA A 327 12.22 -4.32 7.48
CA ALA A 327 13.63 -4.25 7.12
C ALA A 327 13.82 -4.77 5.70
N ALA A 328 14.60 -4.03 4.92
CA ALA A 328 14.95 -4.43 3.57
C ALA A 328 16.39 -4.04 3.24
N GLY A 329 17.07 -4.84 2.42
CA GLY A 329 18.44 -4.61 1.95
C GLY A 329 18.51 -4.41 0.44
N GLU A 330 19.53 -3.65 0.01
CA GLU A 330 19.78 -3.26 -1.40
C GLU A 330 20.63 -4.27 -2.17
N ASP A 331 21.45 -5.05 -1.47
CA ASP A 331 22.33 -6.04 -2.11
C ASP A 331 22.13 -7.40 -1.44
N GLU A 332 22.31 -8.48 -2.19
CA GLU A 332 22.42 -9.83 -1.65
C GLU A 332 23.89 -10.21 -1.39
N ALA A 333 24.23 -10.48 -0.12
CA ALA A 333 25.53 -11.04 0.27
C ALA A 333 25.32 -12.50 0.72
N GLY A 334 25.60 -13.45 -0.18
CA GLY A 334 25.53 -14.88 0.14
C GLY A 334 24.12 -15.39 0.49
N GLY A 335 23.07 -14.84 -0.14
CA GLY A 335 21.68 -15.22 0.11
C GLY A 335 20.93 -14.35 1.14
N PHE A 336 21.61 -13.40 1.80
CA PHE A 336 21.00 -12.51 2.77
C PHE A 336 21.11 -11.04 2.34
N PRO A 337 20.09 -10.20 2.59
CA PRO A 337 20.19 -8.78 2.27
C PRO A 337 21.28 -8.08 3.10
N CYS A 338 21.89 -7.05 2.52
CA CYS A 338 22.80 -6.15 3.22
C CYS A 338 22.55 -4.69 2.81
N LYS A 339 23.23 -3.74 3.47
CA LYS A 339 23.00 -2.29 3.31
C LYS A 339 21.56 -1.84 3.63
N TRP A 340 21.11 -2.29 4.80
CA TRP A 340 19.73 -2.21 5.28
C TRP A 340 19.12 -0.80 5.40
N ALA A 341 17.82 -0.73 5.13
CA ALA A 341 16.90 0.29 5.63
C ALA A 341 15.90 -0.34 6.61
N TYR A 342 15.34 0.50 7.48
CA TYR A 342 14.48 0.06 8.56
C TYR A 342 13.28 1.00 8.73
N LEU A 343 12.14 0.44 9.14
CA LEU A 343 10.99 1.16 9.67
C LEU A 343 10.50 0.48 10.93
N TYR A 344 10.22 1.26 11.97
CA TYR A 344 9.66 0.84 13.24
C TYR A 344 8.38 1.61 13.49
N GLY A 345 7.38 0.98 14.11
CA GLY A 345 6.26 1.74 14.61
C GLY A 345 5.46 1.05 15.71
N ILE A 346 4.72 1.90 16.41
CA ILE A 346 3.83 1.54 17.52
C ILE A 346 2.48 2.19 17.22
N TYR A 347 1.41 1.43 17.39
CA TYR A 347 0.04 1.92 17.26
C TYR A 347 -0.80 1.50 18.45
N LEU A 348 -1.38 2.49 19.14
CA LEU A 348 -2.41 2.30 20.16
C LEU A 348 -3.76 2.56 19.47
N PRO A 349 -4.63 1.55 19.28
CA PRO A 349 -5.94 1.76 18.70
C PRO A 349 -6.87 2.56 19.63
N ARG A 350 -6.62 2.53 20.94
CA ARG A 350 -7.28 3.34 21.97
C ARG A 350 -6.29 3.79 23.03
N ILE A 351 -6.62 4.79 23.87
CA ILE A 351 -5.82 5.16 25.05
C ILE A 351 -6.57 4.74 26.31
N LYS A 352 -6.09 3.67 26.97
CA LYS A 352 -6.74 3.04 28.12
C LYS A 352 -8.22 2.73 27.83
N ASN A 353 -9.12 3.40 28.56
CA ASN A 353 -10.57 3.23 28.42
C ASN A 353 -11.22 4.23 27.44
N ILE A 354 -10.44 5.10 26.80
CA ILE A 354 -10.92 6.09 25.82
C ILE A 354 -10.80 5.47 24.43
N GLU A 355 -11.85 4.81 23.98
CA GLU A 355 -11.88 4.03 22.73
C GLU A 355 -11.81 4.91 21.48
N GLU A 356 -12.12 6.19 21.62
CA GLU A 356 -12.09 7.21 20.58
C GLU A 356 -10.69 7.70 20.24
N LEU A 357 -9.74 7.61 21.18
CA LEU A 357 -8.40 8.18 21.01
C LEU A 357 -7.37 7.14 20.55
N GLY A 358 -6.84 7.27 19.34
CA GLY A 358 -5.71 6.47 18.85
C GLY A 358 -4.40 7.26 18.87
N LEU A 359 -3.28 6.57 19.02
CA LEU A 359 -1.94 7.16 18.95
C LEU A 359 -1.05 6.30 18.07
N ARG A 360 -0.27 6.92 17.18
CA ARG A 360 0.70 6.24 16.33
C ARG A 360 2.05 6.95 16.34
N LEU A 361 3.12 6.18 16.39
CA LEU A 361 4.49 6.63 16.24
C LEU A 361 5.19 5.75 15.20
N GLU A 362 5.81 6.35 14.20
CA GLU A 362 6.64 5.67 13.20
C GLU A 362 8.03 6.33 13.12
N TYR A 363 9.07 5.51 12.98
CA TYR A 363 10.43 5.96 12.70
C TYR A 363 11.02 5.14 11.57
N ALA A 364 11.53 5.80 10.54
CA ALA A 364 12.17 5.15 9.40
C ALA A 364 13.57 5.71 9.16
N LYS A 365 14.47 4.85 8.67
CA LYS A 365 15.85 5.20 8.33
C LYS A 365 16.32 4.43 7.10
N THR A 366 16.84 5.14 6.13
CA THR A 366 17.47 4.57 4.93
C THR A 366 18.99 4.75 4.95
N SER A 367 19.70 3.94 4.19
CA SER A 367 21.16 3.96 4.12
C SER A 367 21.67 4.79 2.93
N PRO A 368 22.97 5.14 2.90
CA PRO A 368 23.62 5.72 1.72
C PRO A 368 23.61 4.84 0.48
N ALA A 369 23.24 3.57 0.54
CA ALA A 369 23.12 2.74 -0.65
C ALA A 369 21.66 2.58 -1.14
N TRP A 370 20.70 3.09 -0.36
CA TRP A 370 19.28 2.93 -0.63
C TRP A 370 18.86 3.61 -1.94
N TYR A 371 18.01 2.94 -2.73
CA TYR A 371 17.42 3.37 -4.00
C TYR A 371 18.38 3.75 -5.12
N VAL A 372 19.63 3.32 -5.07
CA VAL A 372 20.60 3.62 -6.14
C VAL A 372 21.25 2.36 -6.69
N HIS A 373 21.55 2.40 -7.98
CA HIS A 373 22.19 1.29 -8.67
C HIS A 373 23.14 1.81 -9.74
N HIS A 374 24.24 1.09 -9.96
CA HIS A 374 25.29 1.50 -10.90
C HIS A 374 24.88 1.30 -12.38
N ILE A 375 23.95 0.38 -12.67
CA ILE A 375 23.38 0.20 -14.03
C ILE A 375 22.11 1.05 -14.21
N TYR A 376 21.21 1.05 -13.22
CA TYR A 376 19.94 1.76 -13.31
C TYR A 376 20.08 3.08 -12.55
N THR A 377 20.83 4.02 -13.11
CA THR A 377 21.30 5.21 -12.38
C THR A 377 20.20 6.22 -12.04
N SER A 378 19.05 6.15 -12.72
CA SER A 378 17.82 6.85 -12.30
C SER A 378 17.25 6.36 -10.96
N GLY A 379 17.82 5.28 -10.41
CA GLY A 379 17.46 4.73 -9.12
C GLY A 379 16.15 3.96 -9.12
N TYR A 380 15.72 3.59 -7.90
CA TYR A 380 14.47 2.89 -7.64
C TYR A 380 13.27 3.86 -7.67
N THR A 381 13.10 4.47 -8.84
CA THR A 381 12.12 5.52 -9.11
C THR A 381 11.22 5.14 -10.29
N TYR A 382 10.02 5.73 -10.31
CA TYR A 382 9.10 5.66 -11.44
C TYR A 382 8.51 7.05 -11.71
N LYS A 383 8.80 7.59 -12.90
CA LYS A 383 8.46 8.95 -13.33
C LYS A 383 8.97 10.02 -12.37
N GLY A 384 10.20 9.82 -11.87
CA GLY A 384 10.87 10.73 -10.93
C GLY A 384 10.45 10.58 -9.46
N TRP A 385 9.46 9.74 -9.14
CA TRP A 385 9.05 9.49 -7.76
C TRP A 385 9.73 8.26 -7.20
N ASN A 386 10.19 8.31 -5.94
CA ASN A 386 10.62 7.13 -5.20
C ASN A 386 9.49 6.10 -5.16
N ILE A 387 9.79 4.84 -5.52
CA ILE A 387 8.82 3.75 -5.55
C ILE A 387 8.45 3.31 -4.12
N GLY A 388 9.43 3.29 -3.22
CA GLY A 388 9.21 3.00 -1.80
C GLY A 388 8.93 4.28 -0.99
N HIS A 389 9.67 4.50 0.09
CA HIS A 389 9.41 5.54 1.06
C HIS A 389 9.73 6.92 0.49
N HIS A 390 8.86 7.90 0.73
CA HIS A 390 9.00 9.24 0.15
C HIS A 390 10.30 9.96 0.54
N MET A 391 10.82 9.75 1.76
CA MET A 391 12.07 10.36 2.26
C MET A 391 13.32 10.03 1.43
N GLY A 392 13.26 8.98 0.61
CA GLY A 392 14.35 8.60 -0.29
C GLY A 392 15.59 8.06 0.43
N ARG A 393 16.75 8.30 -0.20
CA ARG A 393 18.06 7.75 0.16
C ARG A 393 18.70 8.52 1.33
N ASP A 394 19.36 7.79 2.22
CA ASP A 394 20.13 8.31 3.36
C ASP A 394 19.38 9.37 4.18
N SER A 395 18.15 8.99 4.56
CA SER A 395 17.22 9.85 5.25
C SER A 395 16.72 9.20 6.54
N ASN A 396 16.24 10.04 7.45
CA ASN A 396 15.56 9.65 8.67
C ASN A 396 14.20 10.35 8.70
N ASN A 397 13.15 9.65 9.10
CA ASN A 397 11.83 10.21 9.27
C ASN A 397 11.23 9.78 10.61
N LEU A 398 10.63 10.73 11.33
CA LEU A 398 9.89 10.51 12.58
C LEU A 398 8.48 11.07 12.39
N TYR A 399 7.48 10.22 12.51
CA TYR A 399 6.07 10.56 12.34
C TYR A 399 5.27 10.24 13.60
N LEU A 400 4.44 11.17 14.04
CA LEU A 400 3.53 11.04 15.17
C LEU A 400 2.12 11.45 14.76
N GLU A 401 1.12 10.65 15.09
CA GLU A 401 -0.28 10.95 14.83
C GLU A 401 -1.12 10.68 16.09
N LEU A 402 -1.88 11.68 16.52
CA LEU A 402 -2.97 11.52 17.48
C LEU A 402 -4.29 11.60 16.73
N THR A 403 -5.15 10.60 16.91
CA THR A 403 -6.46 10.52 16.26
C THR A 403 -7.57 10.52 17.30
N TYR A 404 -8.62 11.30 17.08
CA TYR A 404 -9.90 11.23 17.77
C TYR A 404 -10.99 10.81 16.79
N LEU A 405 -11.65 9.69 17.07
CA LEU A 405 -12.74 9.16 16.28
C LEU A 405 -14.05 9.36 17.07
N SER A 406 -14.88 10.31 16.64
CA SER A 406 -16.11 10.69 17.34
C SER A 406 -17.11 9.52 17.43
N PRO A 407 -18.15 9.62 18.27
CA PRO A 407 -19.22 8.61 18.32
C PRO A 407 -19.92 8.35 16.98
N ASN A 408 -19.95 9.36 16.09
CA ASN A 408 -20.48 9.24 14.72
C ASN A 408 -19.42 8.75 13.71
N LEU A 409 -18.26 8.33 14.21
CA LEU A 409 -17.10 7.86 13.44
C LEU A 409 -16.49 8.92 12.51
N ASN A 410 -16.59 10.20 12.87
CA ASN A 410 -15.79 11.24 12.20
C ASN A 410 -14.39 11.25 12.80
N ARG A 411 -13.38 11.22 11.94
CA ARG A 411 -11.97 11.12 12.33
C ARG A 411 -11.30 12.49 12.28
N PHE A 412 -10.80 12.93 13.42
CA PHE A 412 -9.92 14.08 13.55
C PHE A 412 -8.51 13.57 13.84
N SER A 413 -7.50 13.99 13.10
CA SER A 413 -6.10 13.70 13.43
C SER A 413 -5.30 14.99 13.54
N ILE A 414 -4.34 15.00 14.45
CA ILE A 414 -3.23 15.96 14.46
C ILE A 414 -1.96 15.15 14.27
N PHE A 415 -1.07 15.61 13.40
CA PHE A 415 0.19 14.93 13.14
C PHE A 415 1.39 15.86 13.19
N TYR A 416 2.53 15.26 13.50
CA TYR A 416 3.86 15.85 13.44
C TYR A 416 4.75 14.93 12.60
N ASP A 417 5.47 15.50 11.65
CA ASP A 417 6.45 14.81 10.83
C ASP A 417 7.79 15.54 10.92
N ARG A 418 8.89 14.78 11.02
CA ARG A 418 10.23 15.32 10.90
C ARG A 418 11.08 14.43 10.02
N GLU A 419 11.54 14.97 8.91
CA GLU A 419 12.42 14.33 7.96
C GLU A 419 13.79 15.04 7.94
N LYS A 420 14.87 14.25 7.89
CA LYS A 420 16.24 14.72 7.65
C LYS A 420 16.84 13.92 6.51
N SER A 421 17.41 14.61 5.52
CA SER A 421 18.24 14.01 4.47
C SER A 421 19.70 14.31 4.76
N ASN A 422 20.55 13.28 4.84
CA ASN A 422 21.99 13.46 5.00
C ASN A 422 22.68 13.80 3.67
N ILE A 423 22.09 13.44 2.52
CA ILE A 423 22.63 13.77 1.19
C ILE A 423 22.66 15.28 0.97
N THR A 424 21.56 15.95 1.29
CA THR A 424 21.39 17.40 1.10
C THR A 424 21.65 18.19 2.39
N ASN A 425 21.94 17.51 3.49
CA ASN A 425 22.00 18.07 4.84
C ASN A 425 20.77 18.92 5.22
N SER A 426 19.61 18.56 4.68
CA SER A 426 18.40 19.36 4.82
C SER A 426 17.40 18.73 5.77
N LYS A 427 16.55 19.56 6.37
CA LYS A 427 15.50 19.12 7.29
C LYS A 427 14.16 19.67 6.88
N LYS A 428 13.13 18.86 7.03
CA LYS A 428 11.73 19.22 6.85
C LYS A 428 10.99 18.84 8.13
N THR A 429 10.24 19.78 8.68
CA THR A 429 9.31 19.52 9.79
C THR A 429 7.92 19.89 9.34
N GLU A 430 6.95 19.01 9.52
CA GLU A 430 5.55 19.28 9.20
C GLU A 430 4.70 19.15 10.46
N MET A 431 3.70 20.01 10.56
CA MET A 431 2.58 19.84 11.48
C MET A 431 1.30 19.99 10.69
N GLY A 432 0.31 19.19 11.03
CA GLY A 432 -0.96 19.31 10.36
C GLY A 432 -2.12 18.72 11.12
N LEU A 433 -3.29 18.99 10.58
CA LEU A 433 -4.56 18.48 11.06
C LEU A 433 -5.33 17.90 9.90
N SER A 434 -6.12 16.86 10.19
CA SER A 434 -7.04 16.31 9.21
C SER A 434 -8.38 16.00 9.83
N PHE A 435 -9.42 16.10 9.03
CA PHE A 435 -10.79 15.78 9.36
C PHE A 435 -11.36 14.90 8.25
N ASN A 436 -11.99 13.80 8.63
CA ASN A 436 -12.69 12.89 7.74
C ASN A 436 -14.06 12.61 8.33
N ALA A 437 -15.11 12.69 7.52
CA ALA A 437 -16.46 12.42 7.96
C ALA A 437 -17.28 11.79 6.85
N ARG A 438 -18.12 10.82 7.23
CA ARG A 438 -19.14 10.27 6.34
C ARG A 438 -20.52 10.74 6.77
N ILE A 439 -21.10 11.67 6.02
CA ILE A 439 -22.47 12.17 6.23
C ILE A 439 -23.38 11.59 5.16
N LYS A 440 -24.22 10.62 5.56
CA LYS A 440 -25.03 9.82 4.63
C LYS A 440 -24.14 9.16 3.56
N LYS A 441 -24.27 9.58 2.30
CA LYS A 441 -23.54 9.09 1.13
C LYS A 441 -22.29 9.92 0.80
N PHE A 442 -22.06 11.03 1.50
CA PHE A 442 -20.92 11.91 1.28
C PHE A 442 -19.77 11.56 2.22
N ASP A 443 -18.59 11.35 1.65
CA ASP A 443 -17.31 11.38 2.35
C ASP A 443 -16.69 12.76 2.18
N ILE A 444 -16.31 13.38 3.29
CA ILE A 444 -15.68 14.69 3.34
C ILE A 444 -14.30 14.51 3.96
N ASN A 445 -13.28 15.03 3.29
CA ASN A 445 -11.91 15.08 3.78
C ASN A 445 -11.44 16.53 3.79
N LEU A 446 -10.76 16.92 4.86
CA LEU A 446 -10.04 18.18 4.95
C LEU A 446 -8.68 17.87 5.58
N LYS A 447 -7.59 18.34 5.00
CA LYS A 447 -6.25 18.25 5.58
C LYS A 447 -5.55 19.59 5.38
N TYR A 448 -4.97 20.11 6.45
CA TYR A 448 -4.08 21.26 6.40
C TYR A 448 -2.71 20.84 6.93
N THR A 449 -1.68 21.19 6.19
CA THR A 449 -0.28 20.89 6.54
C THR A 449 0.52 22.18 6.45
N LYS A 450 1.28 22.47 7.49
CA LYS A 450 2.29 23.52 7.52
C LYS A 450 3.65 22.89 7.68
N ALA A 451 4.60 23.34 6.89
CA ALA A 451 5.95 22.81 6.84
C ALA A 451 7.00 23.90 7.00
N TRP A 452 8.08 23.55 7.68
CA TRP A 452 9.27 24.37 7.87
C TRP A 452 10.48 23.61 7.34
N PHE A 453 11.36 24.32 6.65
CA PHE A 453 12.48 23.74 5.96
C PHE A 453 13.78 24.43 6.36
N GLU A 454 14.76 23.63 6.78
CA GLU A 454 16.14 24.05 7.08
C GLU A 454 17.06 23.57 5.95
N GLU A 455 18.01 24.43 5.56
CA GLU A 455 18.94 24.16 4.45
C GLU A 455 18.23 23.87 3.10
N PHE A 456 17.03 24.42 2.94
CA PHE A 456 16.33 24.52 1.65
C PHE A 456 16.25 25.98 1.17
N PRO A 457 16.11 26.21 -0.15
CA PRO A 457 15.84 27.53 -0.72
C PRO A 457 14.50 28.11 -0.24
N ILE A 458 13.50 27.24 -0.06
CA ILE A 458 12.20 27.60 0.49
C ILE A 458 12.24 27.35 2.00
N LYS A 459 11.75 28.30 2.81
CA LYS A 459 11.80 28.19 4.28
C LYS A 459 10.51 27.66 4.90
N ASN A 460 9.37 27.97 4.30
CA ASN A 460 8.06 27.54 4.76
C ASN A 460 7.23 27.08 3.58
N GLY A 461 6.28 26.18 3.82
CA GLY A 461 5.27 25.79 2.85
C GLY A 461 3.98 25.36 3.51
N GLU A 462 2.87 25.51 2.82
CA GLU A 462 1.54 25.16 3.29
C GLU A 462 0.80 24.38 2.20
N LEU A 463 0.08 23.34 2.63
CA LEU A 463 -0.78 22.54 1.77
C LEU A 463 -2.15 22.37 2.42
N LEU A 464 -3.17 22.93 1.77
CA LEU A 464 -4.57 22.65 2.04
C LEU A 464 -5.08 21.62 1.05
N ASN A 465 -5.78 20.61 1.54
CA ASN A 465 -6.50 19.62 0.74
C ASN A 465 -7.94 19.54 1.26
N PHE A 466 -8.90 19.72 0.38
CA PHE A 466 -10.32 19.50 0.63
C PHE A 466 -10.87 18.52 -0.38
N GLY A 467 -11.54 17.47 0.06
CA GLY A 467 -12.16 16.47 -0.78
C GLY A 467 -13.61 16.22 -0.40
N ILE A 468 -14.46 16.05 -1.40
CA ILE A 468 -15.81 15.53 -1.22
C ILE A 468 -16.05 14.40 -2.24
N LYS A 469 -16.56 13.26 -1.77
CA LYS A 469 -16.91 12.09 -2.59
C LYS A 469 -18.34 11.69 -2.29
N TYR A 470 -19.18 11.57 -3.30
CA TYR A 470 -20.54 11.04 -3.19
C TYR A 470 -20.55 9.60 -3.67
N ASN A 471 -21.06 8.68 -2.84
CA ASN A 471 -21.18 7.25 -3.14
C ASN A 471 -22.64 6.91 -3.49
N PHE A 472 -22.86 6.27 -4.64
CA PHE A 472 -24.20 5.95 -5.16
C PHE A 472 -24.84 4.74 -4.49
#